data_AF-A0A7X4JQZ2-F1
#
_entry.id   AF-A0A7X4JQZ2-F1
#
_cell.length_a   1.000
_cell.length_b   1.000
_cell.length_c   1.000
_cell.angle_alpha   90.00
_cell.angle_beta   90.00
_cell.angle_gamma   90.00
#
_symmetry.space_group_name_H-M   'P 1'
#
loop_
_entity.id
_entity.type
_entity.pdbx_description
1 polymer ?
#
loop_
_entity_poly.entity_id
_entity_poly.type
_entity_poly.pdbx_seq_one_letter_code
_entity_poly.pdbx_strand_id
1 'polypeptide(L)'
;MHLIARTGDEFRQFWNGERNFLIHSALFKFEMPLIPAEEVIDILRRDSEARIQFLDDSLSDAEQNNLIEKFKAAPIEKAVEMPISLAHFHLQNFYGAGQFLEHFQECVMIPWRTFLSQLGFTWQRCYPIIFISGKGCSSTYHADSSHVLAWQVYGEKHFHGFLEPEKREPVQKLVESRTGVTRIDIPQIDPVDILTYDMQPGDLLWNQLLTPHWVDAGEDEVAMSFNISHGGVAYRGEFCPNEQVLRQYWEKNPKSAWLVDVRY
;
A
#
# COMPACT_ATOMS: atom_id res chain seq x y z
N MET A 1 -4.37 -18.20 -11.51
CA MET A 1 -4.15 -17.21 -12.60
C MET A 1 -4.40 -15.81 -12.06
N HIS A 2 -3.53 -14.86 -12.39
CA HIS A 2 -3.68 -13.44 -12.01
C HIS A 2 -4.83 -12.77 -12.77
N LEU A 3 -5.53 -11.88 -12.07
CA LEU A 3 -6.49 -10.96 -12.68
C LEU A 3 -5.73 -9.72 -13.14
N ILE A 4 -5.97 -9.27 -14.37
CA ILE A 4 -5.28 -8.10 -14.93
C ILE A 4 -6.29 -7.28 -15.74
N ALA A 5 -6.71 -6.14 -15.22
CA ALA A 5 -7.67 -5.25 -15.86
C ALA A 5 -7.03 -4.53 -17.07
N ARG A 6 -7.62 -4.68 -18.26
CA ARG A 6 -7.21 -4.01 -19.52
C ARG A 6 -8.26 -3.00 -19.98
N THR A 7 -9.46 -3.09 -19.44
CA THR A 7 -10.59 -2.22 -19.75
C THR A 7 -11.25 -1.71 -18.48
N GLY A 8 -12.03 -0.63 -18.60
CA GLY A 8 -12.83 -0.11 -17.50
C GLY A 8 -13.87 -1.10 -16.98
N ASP A 9 -14.41 -1.96 -17.83
CA ASP A 9 -15.35 -3.02 -17.43
C ASP A 9 -14.67 -4.09 -16.59
N GLU A 10 -13.48 -4.56 -16.99
CA GLU A 10 -12.71 -5.50 -16.19
C GLU A 10 -12.28 -4.89 -14.86
N PHE A 11 -11.88 -3.61 -14.83
CA PHE A 11 -11.58 -2.92 -13.57
C PHE A 11 -12.80 -2.93 -12.64
N ARG A 12 -13.99 -2.58 -13.14
CA ARG A 12 -15.23 -2.62 -12.35
C ARG A 12 -15.56 -4.03 -11.86
N GLN A 13 -15.43 -5.02 -12.75
CA GLN A 13 -15.70 -6.41 -12.41
C GLN A 13 -14.76 -6.91 -11.30
N PHE A 14 -13.46 -6.64 -11.42
CA PHE A 14 -12.47 -7.11 -10.44
C PHE A 14 -12.55 -6.31 -9.14
N TRP A 15 -12.84 -5.01 -9.20
CA TRP A 15 -13.13 -4.18 -8.04
C TRP A 15 -14.31 -4.73 -7.22
N ASN A 16 -15.34 -5.25 -7.88
CA ASN A 16 -16.49 -5.88 -7.21
C ASN A 16 -16.22 -7.33 -6.73
N GLY A 17 -14.98 -7.82 -6.84
CA GLY A 17 -14.54 -9.10 -6.31
C GLY A 17 -13.71 -8.95 -5.02
N GLU A 18 -13.14 -10.07 -4.57
CA GLU A 18 -12.39 -10.14 -3.29
C GLU A 18 -10.86 -10.15 -3.48
N ARG A 19 -10.41 -10.38 -4.73
CA ARG A 19 -9.00 -10.58 -5.06
C ARG A 19 -8.33 -9.30 -5.53
N ASN A 20 -7.06 -9.21 -5.19
CA ASN A 20 -6.16 -8.22 -5.77
C ASN A 20 -6.01 -8.47 -7.27
N PHE A 21 -5.74 -7.40 -8.02
CA PHE A 21 -5.57 -7.49 -9.46
C PHE A 21 -4.59 -6.43 -9.96
N LEU A 22 -3.92 -6.75 -11.06
CA LEU A 22 -3.04 -5.81 -11.75
C LEU A 22 -3.84 -4.91 -12.68
N ILE A 23 -3.37 -3.67 -12.87
CA ILE A 23 -3.91 -2.75 -13.86
C ILE A 23 -2.91 -2.71 -15.01
N HIS A 24 -3.35 -3.14 -16.19
CA HIS A 24 -2.49 -3.14 -17.36
C HIS A 24 -2.21 -1.70 -17.83
N SER A 25 -1.00 -1.43 -18.29
CA SER A 25 -0.58 -0.09 -18.75
C SER A 25 -1.39 0.45 -19.93
N ALA A 26 -2.03 -0.42 -20.71
CA ALA A 26 -2.98 -0.04 -21.77
C ALA A 26 -4.30 0.54 -21.22
N LEU A 27 -4.69 0.19 -19.99
CA LEU A 27 -5.85 0.77 -19.32
C LEU A 27 -5.48 2.09 -18.65
N PHE A 28 -4.41 2.08 -17.86
CA PHE A 28 -3.96 3.24 -17.11
C PHE A 28 -2.49 3.08 -16.73
N LYS A 29 -1.74 4.18 -16.76
CA LYS A 29 -0.36 4.28 -16.26
C LYS A 29 -0.10 5.67 -15.71
N PHE A 30 0.83 5.77 -14.78
CA PHE A 30 1.38 7.05 -14.35
C PHE A 30 2.61 7.40 -15.18
N GLU A 31 2.79 8.69 -15.41
CA GLU A 31 4.00 9.25 -16.01
C GLU A 31 4.43 10.44 -15.17
N MET A 32 5.42 10.23 -14.31
CA MET A 32 6.00 11.27 -13.47
C MET A 32 7.52 11.10 -13.46
N PRO A 33 8.29 12.18 -13.70
CA PRO A 33 9.72 12.15 -13.45
C PRO A 33 9.97 11.97 -11.95
N LEU A 34 10.80 11.01 -11.59
CA LEU A 34 11.22 10.75 -10.22
C LEU A 34 12.72 10.93 -10.10
N ILE A 35 13.16 11.52 -8.98
CA ILE A 35 14.56 11.54 -8.59
C ILE A 35 15.00 10.13 -8.15
N PRO A 36 16.31 9.84 -8.08
CA PRO A 36 16.83 8.56 -7.60
C PRO A 36 16.28 8.17 -6.22
N ALA A 37 16.05 6.87 -6.00
CA ALA A 37 15.46 6.37 -4.76
C ALA A 37 16.31 6.71 -3.53
N GLU A 38 17.64 6.73 -3.68
CA GLU A 38 18.59 7.11 -2.65
C GLU A 38 18.42 8.57 -2.22
N GLU A 39 18.15 9.47 -3.16
CA GLU A 39 17.86 10.87 -2.85
C GLU A 39 16.51 11.01 -2.12
N VAL A 40 15.50 10.25 -2.54
CA VAL A 40 14.21 10.20 -1.82
C VAL A 40 14.40 9.70 -0.39
N ILE A 41 15.17 8.63 -0.19
CA ILE A 41 15.52 8.10 1.13
C ILE A 41 16.25 9.17 1.95
N ASP A 42 17.20 9.88 1.35
CA ASP A 42 17.98 10.91 2.06
C ASP A 42 17.14 12.10 2.51
N ILE A 43 16.12 12.48 1.71
CA ILE A 43 15.12 13.48 2.08
C ILE A 43 14.25 12.95 3.22
N LEU A 44 13.59 11.81 3.01
CA LEU A 44 12.54 11.34 3.91
C LEU A 44 13.08 10.88 5.26
N ARG A 45 14.25 10.25 5.33
CA ARG A 45 14.80 9.78 6.61
C ARG A 45 15.09 10.92 7.60
N ARG A 46 15.24 12.15 7.11
CA ARG A 46 15.47 13.34 7.92
C ARG A 46 14.19 14.04 8.34
N ASP A 47 13.05 13.69 7.74
CA ASP A 47 11.76 14.28 8.08
C ASP A 47 11.24 13.71 9.42
N SER A 48 10.69 14.58 10.27
CA SER A 48 10.17 14.19 11.58
C SER A 48 8.89 13.36 11.51
N GLU A 49 8.14 13.43 10.40
CA GLU A 49 6.91 12.67 10.18
C GLU A 49 7.17 11.32 9.47
N ALA A 50 8.43 11.01 9.14
CA ALA A 50 8.79 9.71 8.58
C ALA A 50 8.64 8.60 9.62
N ARG A 51 7.89 7.55 9.26
CA ARG A 51 7.77 6.33 10.04
C ARG A 51 8.86 5.37 9.58
N ILE A 52 9.83 5.11 10.47
CA ILE A 52 10.97 4.21 10.20
C ILE A 52 10.86 3.03 11.15
N GLN A 53 10.99 1.81 10.63
CA GLN A 53 10.90 0.57 11.39
C GLN A 53 11.99 -0.41 10.96
N PHE A 54 12.51 -1.17 11.92
CA PHE A 54 13.26 -2.39 11.69
C PHE A 54 12.36 -3.53 12.13
N LEU A 55 11.97 -4.40 11.20
CA LEU A 55 11.02 -5.47 11.47
C LEU A 55 11.76 -6.66 12.09
N ASP A 56 12.05 -6.54 13.38
CA ASP A 56 12.66 -7.56 14.23
C ASP A 56 12.02 -7.49 15.62
N ASP A 57 11.28 -8.54 15.98
CA ASP A 57 10.51 -8.64 17.22
C ASP A 57 11.37 -9.00 18.43
N SER A 58 12.63 -9.37 18.22
CA SER A 58 13.61 -9.62 19.28
C SER A 58 14.21 -8.34 19.86
N LEU A 59 14.06 -7.21 19.16
CA LEU A 59 14.63 -5.92 19.58
C LEU A 59 13.75 -5.22 20.60
N SER A 60 14.36 -4.72 21.66
CA SER A 60 13.70 -3.79 22.58
C SER A 60 13.46 -2.42 21.94
N ASP A 61 12.52 -1.64 22.47
CA ASP A 61 12.24 -0.28 22.01
C ASP A 61 13.50 0.61 22.00
N ALA A 62 14.39 0.44 22.97
CA ALA A 62 15.64 1.20 23.04
C ALA A 62 16.61 0.83 21.90
N GLU A 63 16.67 -0.45 21.54
CA GLU A 63 17.48 -0.94 20.42
C GLU A 63 16.90 -0.48 19.08
N GLN A 64 15.58 -0.57 18.90
CA GLN A 64 14.91 -0.06 17.71
C GLN A 64 15.18 1.44 17.51
N ASN A 65 15.02 2.25 18.57
CA ASN A 65 15.29 3.69 18.51
C ASN A 65 16.77 3.99 18.17
N ASN A 66 17.71 3.24 18.73
CA ASN A 66 19.13 3.40 18.40
C ASN A 66 19.42 3.06 16.92
N LEU A 67 18.81 2.02 16.37
CA LEU A 67 18.93 1.67 14.95
C LEU A 67 18.35 2.76 14.05
N ILE A 68 17.20 3.32 14.42
CA ILE A 68 16.59 4.45 13.69
C ILE A 68 17.54 5.64 13.67
N GLU A 69 18.10 6.05 14.81
CA GLU A 69 19.03 7.18 14.87
C GLU A 69 20.32 6.91 14.08
N LYS A 70 20.83 5.67 14.09
CA LYS A 70 21.94 5.25 13.23
C LYS A 70 21.59 5.37 11.74
N PHE A 71 20.41 4.92 11.34
CA PHE A 71 19.94 5.01 9.95
C PHE A 71 19.80 6.46 9.49
N LYS A 72 19.24 7.34 10.33
CA LYS A 72 19.12 8.78 10.03
C LYS A 72 20.48 9.47 9.87
N ALA A 73 21.46 9.10 10.69
CA ALA A 73 22.79 9.72 10.71
C ALA A 73 23.79 9.11 9.71
N ALA A 74 23.52 7.91 9.17
CA ALA A 74 24.44 7.22 8.28
C ALA A 74 24.67 7.98 6.96
N PRO A 75 25.84 7.85 6.30
CA PRO A 75 25.98 8.17 4.88
C PRO A 75 24.94 7.41 4.04
N ILE A 76 24.47 8.01 2.94
CA ILE A 76 23.36 7.42 2.16
C ILE A 76 23.72 6.04 1.61
N GLU A 77 24.98 5.83 1.21
CA GLU A 77 25.50 4.57 0.68
C GLU A 77 25.44 3.43 1.72
N LYS A 78 25.43 3.78 3.01
CA LYS A 78 25.24 2.80 4.09
C LYS A 78 23.77 2.64 4.46
N ALA A 79 23.00 3.72 4.41
CA ALA A 79 21.60 3.71 4.79
C ALA A 79 20.75 2.83 3.87
N VAL A 80 21.03 2.84 2.56
CA VAL A 80 20.31 2.01 1.58
C VAL A 80 20.58 0.51 1.71
N GLU A 81 21.66 0.13 2.42
CA GLU A 81 21.98 -1.27 2.73
C GLU A 81 21.34 -1.75 4.04
N MET A 82 20.65 -0.88 4.78
CA MET A 82 20.01 -1.25 6.04
C MET A 82 18.64 -1.89 5.81
N PRO A 83 18.25 -2.91 6.60
CA PRO A 83 16.97 -3.60 6.46
C PRO A 83 15.83 -2.79 7.09
N ILE A 84 15.48 -1.68 6.44
CA ILE A 84 14.47 -0.74 6.94
C ILE A 84 13.12 -0.91 6.26
N SER A 85 12.08 -0.48 6.97
CA SER A 85 10.81 -0.07 6.39
C SER A 85 10.63 1.42 6.68
N LEU A 86 10.52 2.23 5.63
CA LEU A 86 10.31 3.67 5.71
C LEU A 86 8.99 4.02 5.02
N ALA A 87 8.14 4.78 5.72
CA ALA A 87 6.88 5.26 5.18
C ALA A 87 6.66 6.74 5.48
N HIS A 88 6.00 7.46 4.57
CA HIS A 88 5.58 8.85 4.81
C HIS A 88 4.15 9.08 4.33
N PHE A 89 3.30 9.60 5.22
CA PHE A 89 1.85 9.75 5.01
C PHE A 89 1.43 11.18 4.63
N HIS A 90 2.32 12.16 4.79
CA HIS A 90 2.05 13.57 4.58
C HIS A 90 2.78 14.09 3.33
N LEU A 91 2.59 13.44 2.18
CA LEU A 91 3.33 13.75 0.95
C LEU A 91 3.08 15.18 0.43
N GLN A 92 1.99 15.82 0.83
CA GLN A 92 1.71 17.22 0.53
C GLN A 92 2.78 18.19 1.02
N ASN A 93 3.59 17.79 2.00
CA ASN A 93 4.72 18.60 2.49
C ASN A 93 5.85 18.73 1.44
N PHE A 94 5.80 17.95 0.35
CA PHE A 94 6.83 17.89 -0.70
C PHE A 94 6.34 18.33 -2.09
N TYR A 95 5.16 18.94 -2.20
CA TYR A 95 4.59 19.40 -3.49
C TYR A 95 5.01 20.82 -3.90
N GLY A 96 5.80 21.53 -3.09
CA GLY A 96 6.26 22.88 -3.39
C GLY A 96 7.24 22.93 -4.56
N ALA A 97 7.39 24.11 -5.15
CA ALA A 97 8.32 24.32 -6.26
C ALA A 97 9.76 23.90 -5.89
N GLY A 98 10.40 23.10 -6.75
CA GLY A 98 11.73 22.55 -6.54
C GLY A 98 11.81 21.37 -5.56
N GLN A 99 10.69 20.91 -5.00
CA GLN A 99 10.65 19.70 -4.17
C GLN A 99 10.41 18.46 -5.03
N PHE A 100 10.79 17.28 -4.52
CA PHE A 100 10.81 16.05 -5.32
C PHE A 100 9.41 15.55 -5.75
N LEU A 101 8.33 16.05 -5.14
CA LEU A 101 6.95 15.74 -5.51
C LEU A 101 6.21 16.94 -6.11
N GLU A 102 6.91 17.97 -6.62
CA GLU A 102 6.32 19.17 -7.24
C GLU A 102 5.18 18.82 -8.23
N HIS A 103 5.40 17.84 -9.11
CA HIS A 103 4.44 17.45 -10.13
C HIS A 103 3.49 16.31 -9.73
N PHE A 104 3.53 15.85 -8.48
CA PHE A 104 2.80 14.65 -8.07
C PHE A 104 1.28 14.80 -8.19
N GLN A 105 0.74 16.00 -7.91
CA GLN A 105 -0.69 16.25 -8.13
C GLN A 105 -1.08 16.12 -9.60
N GLU A 106 -0.31 16.74 -10.49
CA GLU A 106 -0.59 16.84 -11.92
C GLU A 106 -0.38 15.50 -12.65
N CYS A 107 0.67 14.78 -12.29
CA CYS A 107 1.06 13.52 -12.95
C CYS A 107 0.39 12.28 -12.35
N VAL A 108 -0.05 12.33 -11.09
CA VAL A 108 -0.51 11.13 -10.35
C VAL A 108 -1.93 11.32 -9.81
N MET A 109 -2.13 12.23 -8.86
CA MET A 109 -3.40 12.29 -8.12
C MET A 109 -4.57 12.76 -8.98
N ILE A 110 -4.39 13.79 -9.82
CA ILE A 110 -5.45 14.29 -10.70
C ILE A 110 -5.80 13.26 -11.79
N PRO A 111 -4.85 12.67 -12.54
CA PRO A 111 -5.15 11.64 -13.53
C PRO A 111 -5.86 10.42 -12.93
N TRP A 112 -5.40 9.97 -11.76
CA TRP A 112 -5.99 8.82 -11.08
C TRP A 112 -7.45 9.05 -10.66
N ARG A 113 -7.71 10.17 -10.01
CA ARG A 113 -9.08 10.56 -9.61
C ARG A 113 -9.97 10.73 -10.85
N THR A 114 -9.44 11.36 -11.90
CA THR A 114 -10.17 11.54 -13.17
C THR A 114 -10.54 10.19 -13.78
N PHE A 115 -9.61 9.24 -13.82
CA PHE A 115 -9.87 7.87 -14.30
C PHE A 115 -10.99 7.19 -13.50
N LEU A 116 -10.92 7.21 -12.17
CA LEU A 116 -11.97 6.63 -11.32
C LEU A 116 -13.33 7.28 -11.56
N SER A 117 -13.39 8.62 -11.61
CA SER A 117 -14.64 9.34 -11.89
C SER A 117 -15.20 9.03 -13.27
N GLN A 118 -14.36 8.93 -14.31
CA GLN A 118 -14.80 8.54 -15.65
C GLN A 118 -15.36 7.12 -15.71
N LEU A 119 -14.86 6.21 -14.86
CA LEU A 119 -15.41 4.87 -14.71
C LEU A 119 -16.70 4.81 -13.89
N GLY A 120 -17.16 5.94 -13.33
CA GLY A 120 -18.38 6.06 -12.52
C GLY A 120 -18.19 5.78 -11.03
N PHE A 121 -16.94 5.80 -10.55
CA PHE A 121 -16.64 5.67 -9.13
C PHE A 121 -16.71 7.01 -8.39
N THR A 122 -17.13 6.94 -7.14
CA THR A 122 -17.00 7.97 -6.12
C THR A 122 -16.15 7.46 -4.97
N TRP A 123 -15.56 8.35 -4.18
CA TRP A 123 -14.81 8.00 -2.98
C TRP A 123 -15.02 9.07 -1.91
N GLN A 124 -14.85 8.69 -0.64
CA GLN A 124 -14.86 9.64 0.49
C GLN A 124 -13.46 10.22 0.73
N ARG A 125 -12.43 9.39 0.57
CA ARG A 125 -11.01 9.77 0.73
C ARG A 125 -10.15 9.11 -0.34
N CYS A 126 -9.10 9.81 -0.73
CA CYS A 126 -8.12 9.34 -1.71
C CYS A 126 -6.81 10.11 -1.48
N TYR A 127 -5.84 9.48 -0.83
CA TYR A 127 -4.58 10.15 -0.45
C TYR A 127 -3.36 9.25 -0.66
N PRO A 128 -2.21 9.82 -1.03
CA PRO A 128 -1.01 9.06 -1.32
C PRO A 128 -0.13 8.87 -0.09
N ILE A 129 0.63 7.78 -0.10
CA ILE A 129 1.61 7.37 0.90
C ILE A 129 2.82 6.87 0.11
N ILE A 130 4.03 7.13 0.58
CA ILE A 130 5.23 6.50 0.02
C ILE A 130 5.71 5.39 0.96
N PHE A 131 6.10 4.25 0.40
CA PHE A 131 6.69 3.12 1.12
C PHE A 131 8.00 2.69 0.48
N ILE A 132 9.07 2.70 1.27
CA ILE A 132 10.41 2.26 0.90
C ILE A 132 10.81 1.09 1.79
N SER A 133 11.18 -0.01 1.16
CA SER A 133 11.68 -1.22 1.83
C SER A 133 13.17 -1.39 1.52
N GLY A 134 13.95 -1.73 2.54
CA GLY A 134 15.32 -2.22 2.38
C GLY A 134 15.35 -3.55 1.64
N LYS A 135 16.54 -3.94 1.18
CA LYS A 135 16.77 -5.20 0.45
C LYS A 135 16.31 -6.40 1.29
N GLY A 136 15.62 -7.35 0.65
CA GLY A 136 15.15 -8.59 1.26
C GLY A 136 14.19 -8.40 2.45
N CYS A 137 13.68 -7.18 2.66
CA CYS A 137 12.78 -6.90 3.78
C CYS A 137 11.36 -7.35 3.46
N SER A 138 10.75 -8.09 4.38
CA SER A 138 9.35 -8.47 4.33
C SER A 138 8.50 -7.53 5.19
N SER A 139 7.31 -7.17 4.72
CA SER A 139 6.29 -6.53 5.54
C SER A 139 5.64 -7.55 6.48
N THR A 140 4.94 -7.07 7.50
CA THR A 140 4.02 -7.93 8.27
C THR A 140 2.94 -8.56 7.40
N TYR A 141 2.46 -9.75 7.73
CA TYR A 141 1.17 -10.26 7.25
C TYR A 141 0.04 -9.40 7.83
N HIS A 142 -0.84 -8.85 6.99
CA HIS A 142 -1.91 -7.95 7.41
C HIS A 142 -3.07 -7.86 6.38
N ALA A 143 -4.12 -7.12 6.72
CA ALA A 143 -5.20 -6.75 5.79
C ALA A 143 -5.49 -5.26 5.93
N ASP A 144 -5.53 -4.53 4.83
CA ASP A 144 -5.72 -3.08 4.86
C ASP A 144 -7.17 -2.70 5.14
N SER A 145 -7.39 -1.64 5.92
CA SER A 145 -8.72 -1.05 6.12
C SER A 145 -9.11 -0.05 5.01
N SER A 146 -8.45 -0.14 3.86
CA SER A 146 -8.65 0.72 2.69
C SER A 146 -8.42 -0.10 1.42
N HIS A 147 -9.06 0.28 0.33
CA HIS A 147 -8.50 -0.10 -0.97
C HIS A 147 -7.18 0.64 -1.16
N VAL A 148 -6.21 0.00 -1.82
CA VAL A 148 -4.92 0.63 -2.10
C VAL A 148 -4.54 0.38 -3.54
N LEU A 149 -4.24 1.45 -4.29
CA LEU A 149 -3.48 1.35 -5.52
C LEU A 149 -2.00 1.41 -5.17
N ALA A 150 -1.29 0.29 -5.28
CA ALA A 150 0.16 0.24 -5.18
C ALA A 150 0.78 0.49 -6.56
N TRP A 151 1.64 1.49 -6.65
CA TRP A 151 2.43 1.82 -7.83
C TRP A 151 3.91 1.64 -7.52
N GLN A 152 4.51 0.61 -8.10
CA GLN A 152 5.94 0.33 -7.94
C GLN A 152 6.75 1.28 -8.83
N VAL A 153 7.74 1.96 -8.26
CA VAL A 153 8.50 3.00 -8.98
C VAL A 153 10.00 2.79 -9.01
N TYR A 154 10.55 1.98 -8.11
CA TYR A 154 11.98 1.64 -8.10
C TYR A 154 12.19 0.30 -7.39
N GLY A 155 13.11 -0.53 -7.90
CA GLY A 155 13.31 -1.90 -7.41
C GLY A 155 12.09 -2.79 -7.58
N GLU A 156 12.11 -3.96 -6.96
CA GLU A 156 11.07 -4.98 -7.07
C GLU A 156 10.33 -5.20 -5.76
N LYS A 157 9.02 -5.46 -5.84
CA LYS A 157 8.21 -5.95 -4.71
C LYS A 157 7.43 -7.18 -5.13
N HIS A 158 7.46 -8.22 -4.31
CA HIS A 158 6.64 -9.41 -4.45
C HIS A 158 5.43 -9.27 -3.53
N PHE A 159 4.28 -8.96 -4.12
CA PHE A 159 3.03 -8.83 -3.36
C PHE A 159 2.37 -10.21 -3.26
N HIS A 160 2.20 -10.74 -2.06
CA HIS A 160 1.60 -12.05 -1.84
C HIS A 160 0.17 -11.92 -1.33
N GLY A 161 -0.79 -12.30 -2.16
CA GLY A 161 -2.21 -12.45 -1.81
C GLY A 161 -2.67 -13.90 -1.91
N PHE A 162 -3.99 -14.10 -2.01
CA PHE A 162 -4.59 -15.44 -2.01
C PHE A 162 -5.54 -15.67 -3.19
N LEU A 163 -5.64 -16.93 -3.63
CA LEU A 163 -6.65 -17.37 -4.60
C LEU A 163 -8.07 -17.23 -4.05
N GLU A 164 -8.27 -17.57 -2.79
CA GLU A 164 -9.57 -17.51 -2.10
C GLU A 164 -9.42 -16.80 -0.75
N PRO A 165 -9.31 -15.46 -0.74
CA PRO A 165 -9.03 -14.70 0.48
C PRO A 165 -10.04 -14.94 1.62
N GLU A 166 -11.33 -15.00 1.30
CA GLU A 166 -12.41 -15.22 2.27
C GLU A 166 -12.31 -16.58 2.98
N LYS A 167 -11.81 -17.63 2.29
CA LYS A 167 -11.58 -18.94 2.93
C LYS A 167 -10.42 -18.87 3.93
N ARG A 168 -9.45 -18.01 3.67
CA ARG A 168 -8.25 -17.88 4.49
C ARG A 168 -8.51 -17.05 5.73
N GLU A 169 -8.96 -15.82 5.55
CA GLU A 169 -9.36 -14.92 6.65
C GLU A 169 -10.69 -14.28 6.28
N PRO A 170 -11.81 -14.80 6.82
CA PRO A 170 -13.13 -14.25 6.53
C PRO A 170 -13.20 -12.76 6.86
N VAL A 171 -13.78 -11.95 5.97
CA VAL A 171 -13.89 -10.50 6.16
C VAL A 171 -14.61 -10.15 7.45
N GLN A 172 -15.62 -10.94 7.85
CA GLN A 172 -16.31 -10.75 9.13
C GLN A 172 -15.35 -10.81 10.33
N LYS A 173 -14.39 -11.73 10.31
CA LYS A 173 -13.36 -11.84 11.36
C LYS A 173 -12.40 -10.66 11.31
N LEU A 174 -12.05 -10.18 10.11
CA LEU A 174 -11.16 -9.03 9.93
C LEU A 174 -11.77 -7.74 10.45
N VAL A 175 -13.07 -7.50 10.25
CA VAL A 175 -13.76 -6.31 10.77
C VAL A 175 -13.90 -6.34 12.30
N GLU A 176 -14.12 -7.53 12.88
CA GLU A 176 -14.24 -7.73 14.33
C GLU A 176 -12.89 -7.66 15.05
N SER A 177 -11.82 -8.10 14.38
CA SER A 177 -10.48 -8.27 14.98
C SER A 177 -9.41 -7.48 14.22
N ARG A 178 -9.56 -6.15 14.19
CA ARG A 178 -8.69 -5.21 13.43
C ARG A 178 -7.19 -5.46 13.62
N THR A 179 -6.75 -5.81 14.82
CA THR A 179 -5.33 -6.07 15.14
C THR A 179 -4.99 -7.55 15.20
N GLY A 180 -5.97 -8.45 15.14
CA GLY A 180 -5.75 -9.89 15.35
C GLY A 180 -5.10 -10.61 14.17
N VAL A 181 -5.00 -9.94 13.01
CA VAL A 181 -4.44 -10.49 11.79
C VAL A 181 -3.06 -9.93 11.44
N THR A 182 -2.67 -8.77 12.00
CA THR A 182 -1.31 -8.26 11.81
C THR A 182 -0.28 -9.14 12.52
N ARG A 183 0.67 -9.71 11.79
CA ARG A 183 1.72 -10.59 12.31
C ARG A 183 3.05 -10.28 11.64
N ILE A 184 4.12 -10.21 12.42
CA ILE A 184 5.47 -10.09 11.88
C ILE A 184 5.84 -11.38 11.16
N ASP A 185 5.63 -12.53 11.83
CA ASP A 185 5.81 -13.83 11.20
C ASP A 185 4.70 -14.12 10.17
N ILE A 186 5.12 -14.40 8.95
CA ILE A 186 4.22 -14.87 7.89
C ILE A 186 3.72 -16.27 8.29
N PRO A 187 2.40 -16.46 8.43
CA PRO A 187 1.84 -17.76 8.76
C PRO A 187 2.26 -18.82 7.72
N GLN A 188 2.44 -20.06 8.17
CA GLN A 188 2.61 -21.17 7.23
C GLN A 188 1.34 -21.30 6.37
N ILE A 189 1.50 -21.13 5.06
CA ILE A 189 0.43 -21.15 4.05
C ILE A 189 0.84 -22.16 2.98
N ASP A 190 -0.13 -22.93 2.47
CA ASP A 190 0.12 -23.81 1.35
C ASP A 190 0.45 -22.98 0.09
N PRO A 191 1.59 -23.20 -0.57
CA PRO A 191 1.96 -22.47 -1.78
C PRO A 191 0.87 -22.48 -2.87
N VAL A 192 0.01 -23.49 -2.93
CA VAL A 192 -1.07 -23.55 -3.92
C VAL A 192 -2.16 -22.49 -3.68
N ASP A 193 -2.28 -21.98 -2.46
CA ASP A 193 -3.26 -20.96 -2.08
C ASP A 193 -2.76 -19.54 -2.31
N ILE A 194 -1.44 -19.37 -2.51
CA ILE A 194 -0.77 -18.08 -2.63
C ILE A 194 -0.82 -17.59 -4.08
N LEU A 195 -1.06 -16.29 -4.23
CA LEU A 195 -0.87 -15.55 -5.47
C LEU A 195 0.16 -14.47 -5.29
N THR A 196 1.33 -14.68 -5.89
CA THR A 196 2.42 -13.70 -5.89
C THR A 196 2.35 -12.83 -7.14
N TYR A 197 2.28 -11.51 -6.94
CA TYR A 197 2.40 -10.51 -7.99
C TYR A 197 3.80 -9.90 -7.91
N ASP A 198 4.66 -10.29 -8.85
CA ASP A 198 6.00 -9.72 -8.99
C ASP A 198 5.89 -8.34 -9.64
N MET A 199 5.99 -7.28 -8.83
CA MET A 199 5.82 -5.90 -9.26
C MET A 199 7.14 -5.27 -9.65
N GLN A 200 7.23 -4.83 -10.89
CA GLN A 200 8.33 -4.09 -11.49
C GLN A 200 8.05 -2.59 -11.51
N PRO A 201 9.07 -1.72 -11.68
CA PRO A 201 8.86 -0.29 -11.88
C PRO A 201 7.86 -0.01 -13.01
N GLY A 202 6.79 0.72 -12.70
CA GLY A 202 5.67 1.02 -13.59
C GLY A 202 4.43 0.17 -13.35
N ASP A 203 4.54 -0.96 -12.65
CA ASP A 203 3.39 -1.81 -12.37
C ASP A 203 2.43 -1.19 -11.35
N LEU A 204 1.15 -1.49 -11.58
CA LEU A 204 0.02 -1.04 -10.79
C LEU A 204 -0.75 -2.24 -10.27
N LEU A 205 -0.89 -2.34 -8.95
CA LEU A 205 -1.69 -3.35 -8.28
C LEU A 205 -2.80 -2.69 -7.46
N TRP A 206 -4.04 -3.13 -7.69
CA TRP A 206 -5.16 -2.81 -6.83
C TRP A 206 -5.25 -3.85 -5.72
N ASN A 207 -4.94 -3.43 -4.49
CA ASN A 207 -5.18 -4.20 -3.28
C ASN A 207 -6.61 -3.95 -2.80
N GLN A 208 -7.35 -5.04 -2.61
CA GLN A 208 -8.72 -4.99 -2.13
C GLN A 208 -8.76 -4.73 -0.63
N LEU A 209 -9.74 -3.92 -0.22
CA LEU A 209 -10.02 -3.62 1.17
C LEU A 209 -10.28 -4.93 1.93
N LEU A 210 -9.65 -5.07 3.10
CA LEU A 210 -9.73 -6.24 3.97
C LEU A 210 -9.33 -7.55 3.29
N THR A 211 -8.38 -7.50 2.35
CA THR A 211 -7.79 -8.70 1.75
C THR A 211 -6.43 -8.98 2.41
N PRO A 212 -6.23 -10.17 3.03
CA PRO A 212 -4.98 -10.52 3.68
C PRO A 212 -3.83 -10.63 2.69
N HIS A 213 -2.66 -10.12 3.07
CA HIS A 213 -1.46 -10.13 2.24
C HIS A 213 -0.19 -9.83 3.05
N TRP A 214 0.96 -10.03 2.39
CA TRP A 214 2.26 -9.47 2.78
C TRP A 214 3.04 -9.11 1.52
N VAL A 215 4.13 -8.37 1.68
CA VAL A 215 4.96 -7.89 0.57
C VAL A 215 6.43 -8.07 0.92
N ASP A 216 7.16 -8.73 0.04
CA ASP A 216 8.61 -8.89 0.13
C ASP A 216 9.29 -7.91 -0.83
N ALA A 217 10.36 -7.27 -0.40
CA ALA A 217 11.24 -6.52 -1.29
C ALA A 217 12.23 -7.47 -1.96
N GLY A 218 12.64 -7.13 -3.19
CA GLY A 218 13.72 -7.85 -3.88
C GLY A 218 15.05 -7.82 -3.09
N GLU A 219 15.94 -8.74 -3.43
CA GLU A 219 17.22 -8.94 -2.72
C GLU A 219 18.33 -7.98 -3.18
N ASP A 220 18.23 -7.43 -4.39
CA ASP A 220 19.34 -6.72 -5.05
C ASP A 220 19.42 -5.24 -4.67
N GLU A 221 18.26 -4.57 -4.54
CA GLU A 221 18.15 -3.13 -4.33
C GLU A 221 16.96 -2.74 -3.43
N VAL A 222 16.98 -1.50 -2.94
CA VAL A 222 15.83 -0.96 -2.20
C VAL A 222 14.59 -0.93 -3.10
N ALA A 223 13.41 -1.08 -2.52
CA ALA A 223 12.16 -1.10 -3.26
C ALA A 223 11.25 0.06 -2.83
N MET A 224 10.83 0.90 -3.77
CA MET A 224 10.00 2.09 -3.52
C MET A 224 8.68 2.00 -4.29
N SER A 225 7.59 2.27 -3.58
CA SER A 225 6.25 2.40 -4.17
C SER A 225 5.51 3.63 -3.63
N PHE A 226 4.66 4.20 -4.47
CA PHE A 226 3.58 5.07 -4.01
C PHE A 226 2.31 4.24 -3.86
N ASN A 227 1.68 4.34 -2.71
CA ASN A 227 0.42 3.70 -2.42
C ASN A 227 -0.66 4.77 -2.26
N ILE A 228 -1.70 4.72 -3.09
CA ILE A 228 -2.85 5.62 -2.98
C ILE A 228 -3.94 4.87 -2.22
N SER A 229 -4.22 5.32 -1.00
CA SER A 229 -5.27 4.74 -0.15
C SER A 229 -6.62 5.37 -0.45
N HIS A 230 -7.66 4.54 -0.54
CA HIS A 230 -9.03 4.95 -0.76
C HIS A 230 -9.98 4.38 0.28
N GLY A 231 -10.96 5.18 0.65
CA GLY A 231 -12.08 4.73 1.47
C GLY A 231 -13.40 5.26 0.96
N GLY A 232 -14.45 4.48 1.16
CA GLY A 232 -15.75 4.79 0.62
C GLY A 232 -15.78 4.71 -0.90
N VAL A 233 -15.00 3.81 -1.51
CA VAL A 233 -15.03 3.65 -2.97
C VAL A 233 -16.35 3.01 -3.33
N ALA A 234 -17.18 3.70 -4.10
CA ALA A 234 -18.49 3.21 -4.51
C ALA A 234 -18.68 3.37 -6.01
N TYR A 235 -19.30 2.39 -6.63
CA TYR A 235 -19.75 2.45 -8.02
C TYR A 235 -21.26 2.60 -8.04
N ARG A 236 -21.75 3.69 -8.65
CA ARG A 236 -23.20 4.00 -8.70
C ARG A 236 -23.90 3.97 -7.34
N GLY A 237 -23.18 4.38 -6.28
CA GLY A 237 -23.69 4.42 -4.91
C GLY A 237 -23.60 3.10 -4.14
N GLU A 238 -23.08 2.03 -4.75
CA GLU A 238 -22.91 0.74 -4.10
C GLU A 238 -21.43 0.47 -3.77
N PHE A 239 -21.18 -0.07 -2.58
CA PHE A 239 -19.86 -0.49 -2.12
C PHE A 239 -19.55 -1.92 -2.59
N CYS A 240 -18.27 -2.28 -2.68
CA CYS A 240 -17.83 -3.66 -2.93
C CYS A 240 -18.23 -4.58 -1.75
N PRO A 241 -18.24 -5.92 -1.94
CA PRO A 241 -18.67 -6.85 -0.90
C PRO A 241 -17.97 -6.66 0.45
N ASN A 242 -16.64 -6.52 0.46
CA ASN A 242 -15.87 -6.38 1.70
C ASN A 242 -16.20 -5.06 2.42
N GLU A 243 -16.38 -3.98 1.68
CA GLU A 243 -16.75 -2.69 2.27
C GLU A 243 -18.19 -2.70 2.78
N GLN A 244 -19.12 -3.43 2.14
CA GLN A 244 -20.48 -3.61 2.69
C GLN A 244 -20.45 -4.27 4.07
N VAL A 245 -19.63 -5.31 4.26
CA VAL A 245 -19.45 -5.98 5.57
C VAL A 245 -18.89 -5.00 6.60
N LEU A 246 -17.87 -4.22 6.23
CA LEU A 246 -17.29 -3.18 7.09
C LEU A 246 -18.33 -2.13 7.51
N ARG A 247 -19.14 -1.63 6.56
CA ARG A 247 -20.17 -0.61 6.82
C ARG A 247 -21.27 -1.15 7.74
N GLN A 248 -21.75 -2.37 7.50
CA GLN A 248 -22.73 -3.03 8.37
C GLN A 248 -22.19 -3.25 9.79
N TYR A 249 -20.91 -3.60 9.92
CA TYR A 249 -20.26 -3.71 11.23
C TYR A 249 -20.22 -2.36 11.95
N TRP A 250 -19.87 -1.29 11.24
CA TRP A 250 -19.83 0.07 11.79
C TRP A 250 -21.21 0.61 12.18
N GLU A 251 -22.27 0.31 11.43
CA GLU A 251 -23.64 0.67 11.79
C GLU A 251 -24.06 0.03 13.12
N LYS A 252 -23.69 -1.23 13.34
CA LYS A 252 -23.96 -1.96 14.60
C LYS A 252 -23.04 -1.54 15.73
N ASN A 253 -21.82 -1.11 15.41
CA ASN A 253 -20.77 -0.73 16.34
C ASN A 253 -20.28 0.70 16.05
N PRO A 254 -21.11 1.74 16.29
CA PRO A 254 -20.77 3.12 15.91
C PRO A 254 -19.53 3.66 16.66
N LYS A 255 -19.18 3.08 17.81
CA LYS A 255 -17.92 3.39 18.52
C LYS A 255 -16.68 2.78 17.84
N SER A 256 -16.88 1.75 17.04
CA SER A 256 -15.89 1.10 16.19
C SER A 256 -15.96 1.59 14.75
N ALA A 257 -16.98 2.41 14.39
CA ALA A 257 -16.98 3.16 13.15
C ALA A 257 -15.70 3.98 13.15
N TRP A 258 -14.74 3.51 12.35
CA TRP A 258 -13.36 3.93 12.50
C TRP A 258 -13.30 5.41 12.14
N LEU A 259 -13.30 6.29 13.15
CA LEU A 259 -12.82 7.67 13.07
C LEU A 259 -11.29 7.69 12.80
N VAL A 260 -10.71 6.62 12.26
CA VAL A 260 -9.29 6.51 11.93
C VAL A 260 -9.07 6.67 10.42
N ASP A 261 -10.16 6.89 9.67
CA ASP A 261 -10.17 7.31 8.27
C ASP A 261 -10.50 8.80 8.08
N VAL A 262 -10.59 9.58 9.17
CA VAL A 262 -10.76 11.06 9.17
C VAL A 262 -9.42 11.80 9.23
N ARG A 263 -8.38 11.27 8.57
CA ARG A 263 -7.36 12.17 8.00
C ARG A 263 -7.80 12.58 6.61
N TYR A 264 -8.96 13.24 6.54
CA TYR A 264 -9.21 14.61 6.07
C TYR A 264 -10.58 15.06 6.59
#